data_AF-A0A2R6KYR6-F1
#
_entry.id   AF-A0A2R6KYR6-F1
#
_cell.length_a   1.000
_cell.length_b   1.000
_cell.length_c   1.000
_cell.angle_alpha   90.00
_cell.angle_beta   90.00
_cell.angle_gamma   90.00
#
_symmetry.space_group_name_H-M   'P 1'
#
loop_
_entity.id
_entity.type
_entity.pdbx_description
1 polymer ?
#
loop_
_entity_poly.entity_id
_entity_poly.type
_entity_poly.pdbx_seq_one_letter_code
_entity_poly.pdbx_strand_id
1 'polypeptide(L)'
;MADRDTDAGETPPEPATADEDATGASGTPPLPVDVVTRVLTLTRRMRRAVEENERAAYCEERDRLLAAHDYLARVREDDTGETLVLYPAEWTADGVVRVDRVDEPDRAVERPLSGVGTDDYEAVETHNRRVADRVAEVHGDPHGATAHAFADFASNHYAKCVERVTPAERREFREEYFPRNAWPTEDQRAAVEESLRRVEEIAAGE
;
A
#
# COMPACT_ATOMS: atom_id res chain seq x y z
N MET A 1 -40.44 -29.59 -49.73
CA MET A 1 -40.77 -28.95 -48.45
C MET A 1 -40.28 -29.85 -47.34
N ALA A 2 -39.09 -29.51 -46.83
CA ALA A 2 -38.45 -29.98 -45.58
C ALA A 2 -36.93 -29.78 -45.78
N ASP A 3 -36.52 -28.54 -45.52
CA ASP A 3 -35.18 -28.10 -45.15
C ASP A 3 -34.38 -29.15 -44.37
N ARG A 4 -33.12 -29.30 -44.76
CA ARG A 4 -32.05 -29.70 -43.85
C ARG A 4 -30.84 -28.83 -44.14
N ASP A 5 -30.83 -27.68 -43.47
CA ASP A 5 -29.66 -26.89 -43.16
C ASP A 5 -28.52 -27.79 -42.68
N THR A 6 -27.40 -27.74 -43.38
CA THR A 6 -26.14 -28.31 -42.91
C THR A 6 -25.43 -27.21 -42.15
N ASP A 7 -25.64 -27.23 -40.84
CA ASP A 7 -24.97 -26.42 -39.82
C ASP A 7 -23.46 -26.68 -39.89
N ALA A 8 -22.72 -25.68 -40.34
CA ALA A 8 -21.26 -25.70 -40.38
C ALA A 8 -20.77 -25.51 -38.94
N GLY A 9 -20.21 -26.58 -38.37
CA GLY A 9 -19.56 -26.54 -37.07
C GLY A 9 -18.38 -25.56 -37.06
N GLU A 10 -18.62 -24.35 -36.58
CA GLU A 10 -17.60 -23.38 -36.20
C GLU A 10 -16.78 -23.98 -35.04
N THR A 11 -15.51 -24.24 -35.33
CA THR A 11 -14.53 -24.66 -34.31
C THR A 11 -14.26 -23.48 -33.38
N PRO A 12 -14.38 -23.62 -32.05
CA PRO A 12 -14.03 -22.52 -31.15
C PRO A 12 -12.54 -22.20 -31.26
N PRO A 13 -12.12 -20.92 -31.29
CA PRO A 13 -10.71 -20.60 -31.25
C PRO A 13 -10.11 -21.05 -29.91
N GLU A 14 -8.93 -21.67 -29.98
CA GLU A 14 -8.12 -22.04 -28.81
C GLU A 14 -7.86 -20.81 -27.93
N PRO A 15 -7.84 -20.95 -26.59
CA PRO A 15 -7.51 -19.85 -25.71
C PRO A 15 -6.07 -19.42 -26.00
N ALA A 16 -5.91 -18.18 -26.46
CA ALA A 16 -4.63 -17.50 -26.51
C ALA A 16 -4.02 -17.59 -25.10
N THR A 17 -2.98 -18.40 -24.97
CA THR A 17 -2.08 -18.32 -23.84
C THR A 17 -1.62 -16.88 -23.75
N ALA A 18 -2.01 -16.22 -22.66
CA ALA A 18 -1.52 -14.92 -22.31
C ALA A 18 0.01 -15.06 -22.27
N ASP A 19 0.66 -14.43 -23.25
CA ASP A 19 2.08 -14.21 -23.26
C ASP A 19 2.37 -13.51 -21.92
N GLU A 20 3.02 -14.25 -21.03
CA GLU A 20 3.54 -13.74 -19.78
C GLU A 20 4.42 -12.56 -20.16
N ASP A 21 3.95 -11.35 -19.85
CA ASP A 21 4.70 -10.12 -19.98
C ASP A 21 5.80 -10.14 -18.90
N ALA A 22 6.75 -11.06 -19.09
CA ALA A 22 8.02 -11.13 -18.40
C ALA A 22 8.86 -10.00 -19.00
N THR A 23 8.54 -8.77 -18.62
CA THR A 23 9.39 -7.62 -18.90
C THR A 23 10.70 -7.85 -18.17
N GLY A 24 11.69 -8.33 -18.93
CA GLY A 24 13.03 -8.61 -18.45
C GLY A 24 13.72 -7.33 -18.00
N ALA A 25 13.79 -7.10 -16.70
CA ALA A 25 14.79 -6.23 -16.09
C ALA A 25 15.98 -7.10 -15.64
N SER A 26 16.75 -7.63 -16.60
CA SER A 26 18.07 -8.20 -16.29
C SER A 26 19.08 -7.06 -16.16
N GLY A 27 18.96 -6.32 -15.07
CA GLY A 27 19.80 -5.21 -14.69
C GLY A 27 19.84 -5.09 -13.18
N THR A 28 20.96 -4.61 -12.64
CA THR A 28 21.01 -4.26 -11.20
C THR A 28 19.90 -3.23 -10.94
N PRO A 29 19.05 -3.42 -9.91
CA PRO A 29 17.98 -2.47 -9.62
C PRO A 29 18.59 -1.07 -9.41
N PRO A 30 17.95 0.00 -9.92
CA PRO A 30 18.52 1.35 -9.94
C PRO A 30 18.82 1.90 -8.54
N LEU A 31 18.12 1.40 -7.52
CA LEU A 31 18.41 1.64 -6.11
C LEU A 31 18.41 0.33 -5.32
N PRO A 32 19.23 0.21 -4.26
CA PRO A 32 19.12 -0.89 -3.31
C PRO A 32 17.72 -1.00 -2.70
N VAL A 33 17.22 -2.22 -2.53
CA VAL A 33 15.85 -2.48 -2.04
C VAL A 33 15.64 -1.93 -0.63
N ASP A 34 16.65 -2.00 0.22
CA ASP A 34 16.64 -1.48 1.59
C ASP A 34 16.51 0.06 1.61
N VAL A 35 17.18 0.75 0.68
CA VAL A 35 17.07 2.20 0.50
C VAL A 35 15.65 2.58 0.09
N VAL A 36 15.10 1.91 -0.92
CA VAL A 36 13.72 2.14 -1.39
C VAL A 36 12.72 1.91 -0.26
N THR A 37 12.88 0.82 0.48
CA THR A 37 12.02 0.47 1.62
C THR A 37 12.10 1.53 2.71
N ARG A 38 13.30 1.97 3.08
CA ARG A 38 13.48 3.01 4.10
C ARG A 38 12.87 4.34 3.69
N VAL A 39 13.09 4.76 2.45
CA VAL A 39 12.53 5.99 1.88
C VAL A 39 11.00 5.96 1.85
N LEU A 40 10.41 4.80 1.51
CA LEU A 40 8.97 4.58 1.57
C LEU A 40 8.44 4.70 2.99
N THR A 41 9.10 4.06 3.97
CA THR A 41 8.73 4.16 5.40
C THR A 41 8.81 5.59 5.90
N LEU A 42 9.90 6.32 5.61
CA LEU A 42 10.06 7.72 6.00
C LEU A 42 8.96 8.59 5.39
N THR A 43 8.65 8.40 4.10
CA THR A 43 7.59 9.14 3.42
C THR A 43 6.22 8.87 4.06
N ARG A 44 5.91 7.61 4.41
CA ARG A 44 4.67 7.29 5.13
C ARG A 44 4.62 7.94 6.52
N ARG A 45 5.74 7.95 7.26
CA ARG A 45 5.83 8.61 8.57
C ARG A 45 5.65 10.12 8.47
N MET A 46 6.28 10.78 7.50
CA MET A 46 6.07 12.21 7.24
C MET A 46 4.59 12.57 7.06
N ARG A 47 3.83 11.73 6.33
CA ARG A 47 2.41 11.95 6.08
C ARG A 47 1.52 11.69 7.30
N ARG A 48 1.98 10.87 8.24
CA ARG A 48 1.29 10.59 9.51
C ARG A 48 1.69 11.55 10.64
N ALA A 49 2.86 12.19 10.53
CA ALA A 49 3.42 13.07 11.55
C ALA A 49 2.53 14.31 11.76
N VAL A 50 2.04 14.45 12.99
CA VAL A 50 1.26 15.62 13.42
C VAL A 50 2.19 16.80 13.67
N GLU A 51 3.32 16.53 14.33
CA GLU A 51 4.30 17.55 14.69
C GLU A 51 5.20 17.94 13.50
N GLU A 52 5.37 19.24 13.29
CA GLU A 52 6.15 19.75 12.16
C GLU A 52 7.65 19.41 12.27
N ASN A 53 8.20 19.42 13.48
CA ASN A 53 9.60 19.06 13.72
C ASN A 53 9.87 17.58 13.39
N GLU A 54 8.95 16.68 13.74
CA GLU A 54 9.02 15.26 13.44
C GLU A 54 8.95 15.04 11.93
N ARG A 55 8.02 15.72 11.26
CA ARG A 55 7.89 15.70 9.80
C ARG A 55 9.16 16.17 9.10
N ALA A 56 9.75 17.27 9.57
CA ALA A 56 11.00 17.81 9.04
C ALA A 56 12.16 16.83 9.23
N ALA A 57 12.29 16.21 10.40
CA ALA A 57 13.32 15.21 10.68
C ALA A 57 13.24 14.01 9.72
N TYR A 58 12.04 13.48 9.48
CA TYR A 58 11.85 12.40 8.50
C TYR A 58 12.16 12.85 7.06
N CYS A 59 11.84 14.11 6.69
CA CYS A 59 12.18 14.67 5.38
C CYS A 59 13.69 14.75 5.19
N GLU A 60 14.41 15.33 6.16
CA GLU A 60 15.86 15.47 6.12
C GLU A 60 16.57 14.12 6.06
N GLU A 61 16.09 13.13 6.82
CA GLU A 61 16.64 11.77 6.76
C GLU A 61 16.44 11.15 5.36
N ARG A 62 15.24 11.27 4.79
CA ARG A 62 14.92 10.75 3.46
C ARG A 62 15.77 11.41 2.38
N ASP A 63 15.87 12.73 2.42
CA ASP A 63 16.58 13.49 1.38
C ASP A 63 18.10 13.25 1.47
N ARG A 64 18.66 13.11 2.68
CA ARG A 64 20.06 12.71 2.89
C ARG A 64 20.34 11.32 2.34
N LEU A 65 19.42 10.37 2.56
CA LEU A 65 19.55 9.00 2.09
C LEU A 65 19.52 8.95 0.55
N LEU A 66 18.61 9.68 -0.09
CA LEU A 66 18.51 9.73 -1.55
C LEU A 66 19.67 10.47 -2.21
N ALA A 67 20.17 11.54 -1.57
CA ALA A 67 21.32 12.29 -2.07
C ALA A 67 22.59 11.42 -2.17
N ALA A 68 22.76 10.42 -1.30
CA ALA A 68 23.88 9.49 -1.37
C ALA A 68 23.86 8.60 -2.64
N HIS A 69 22.74 8.57 -3.35
CA HIS A 69 22.55 7.82 -4.59
C HIS A 69 22.30 8.73 -5.81
N ASP A 70 22.36 10.05 -5.66
CA ASP A 70 21.98 11.03 -6.69
C ASP A 70 20.50 10.93 -7.11
N TYR A 71 19.60 10.66 -6.16
CA TYR A 71 18.15 10.60 -6.39
C TYR A 71 17.39 11.72 -5.65
N LEU A 72 16.20 12.00 -6.16
CA LEU A 72 15.19 12.87 -5.55
C LEU A 72 13.85 12.11 -5.42
N ALA A 73 13.00 12.57 -4.51
CA ALA A 73 11.67 12.03 -4.30
C ALA A 73 10.57 13.03 -4.70
N ARG A 74 9.49 12.52 -5.27
CA ARG A 74 8.23 13.25 -5.46
C ARG A 74 7.06 12.34 -5.16
N VAL A 75 5.97 12.89 -4.62
CA VAL A 75 4.70 12.18 -4.54
C VAL A 75 3.80 12.66 -5.70
N ARG A 76 3.24 11.70 -6.43
CA ARG A 76 2.20 11.90 -7.45
C ARG A 76 0.89 11.36 -6.88
N GLU A 77 -0.18 12.12 -7.01
CA GLU A 77 -1.54 11.72 -6.62
C GLU A 77 -2.37 11.55 -7.90
N ASP A 78 -3.11 10.45 -8.00
CA ASP A 78 -4.05 10.14 -9.09
C ASP A 78 -5.30 9.42 -8.54
N ASP A 79 -6.22 9.04 -9.42
CA ASP A 79 -7.50 8.42 -9.03
C ASP A 79 -7.33 7.06 -8.32
N THR A 80 -6.18 6.40 -8.47
CA THR A 80 -5.87 5.10 -7.83
C THR A 80 -5.16 5.24 -6.49
N GLY A 81 -4.73 6.46 -6.15
CA GLY A 81 -4.09 6.79 -4.90
C GLY A 81 -2.81 7.58 -5.08
N GLU A 82 -1.89 7.38 -4.15
CA GLU A 82 -0.66 8.14 -4.05
C GLU A 82 0.54 7.26 -4.36
N THR A 83 1.43 7.75 -5.22
CA THR A 83 2.64 7.04 -5.63
C THR A 83 3.87 7.87 -5.28
N LEU A 84 4.80 7.26 -4.56
CA LEU A 84 6.15 7.78 -4.35
C LEU A 84 6.99 7.45 -5.59
N VAL A 85 7.52 8.49 -6.24
CA VAL A 85 8.41 8.40 -7.39
C VAL A 85 9.80 8.84 -6.96
N LEU A 86 10.77 7.94 -7.09
CA LEU A 86 12.20 8.22 -6.89
C LEU A 86 12.86 8.31 -8.26
N TYR A 87 13.55 9.41 -8.56
CA TYR A 87 14.17 9.62 -9.86
C TYR A 87 15.55 10.26 -9.74
N PRO A 88 16.46 10.05 -10.72
CA PRO A 88 17.77 10.68 -10.75
C PRO A 88 17.69 12.20 -10.63
N ALA A 89 18.54 12.79 -9.78
CA ALA A 89 18.60 14.23 -9.55
C ALA A 89 18.94 15.01 -10.84
N GLU A 90 19.73 14.41 -11.73
CA GLU A 90 20.14 15.00 -13.02
C GLU A 90 18.96 15.32 -13.96
N TRP A 91 17.82 14.63 -13.78
CA TRP A 91 16.59 14.92 -14.53
C TRP A 91 15.96 16.26 -14.15
N THR A 92 16.43 16.89 -13.07
CA THR A 92 15.92 18.18 -12.62
C THR A 92 16.84 19.33 -12.98
N ALA A 93 16.23 20.47 -13.30
CA ALA A 93 16.88 21.76 -13.31
C ALA A 93 15.97 22.74 -12.57
N ASP A 94 16.53 23.50 -11.63
CA ASP A 94 15.78 24.47 -10.80
C ASP A 94 14.55 23.85 -10.09
N GLY A 95 14.69 22.60 -9.63
CA GLY A 95 13.63 21.86 -8.93
C GLY A 95 12.51 21.33 -9.83
N VAL A 96 12.63 21.46 -11.17
CA VAL A 96 11.63 21.01 -12.13
C VAL A 96 12.22 19.89 -12.99
N VAL A 97 11.45 18.81 -13.16
CA VAL A 97 11.81 17.69 -14.04
C VAL A 97 11.83 18.18 -15.50
N ARG A 98 12.93 17.92 -16.20
CA ARG A 98 13.17 18.27 -17.59
C ARG A 98 13.00 17.02 -18.44
N VAL A 99 11.92 16.94 -19.22
CA VAL A 99 11.60 15.77 -20.05
C VAL A 99 12.74 15.45 -21.03
N ASP A 100 13.42 16.48 -21.53
CA ASP A 100 14.60 16.37 -22.40
C ASP A 100 15.84 15.74 -21.74
N ARG A 101 15.82 15.51 -20.42
CA ARG A 101 16.90 14.84 -19.66
C ARG A 101 16.52 13.43 -19.20
N VAL A 102 15.32 12.96 -19.54
CA VAL A 102 14.84 11.63 -19.18
C VAL A 102 15.13 10.68 -20.35
N ASP A 103 16.37 10.20 -20.43
CA ASP A 103 16.79 9.28 -21.50
C ASP A 103 16.43 7.81 -21.17
N GLU A 104 16.45 7.46 -19.88
CA GLU A 104 16.23 6.09 -19.37
C GLU A 104 15.14 6.10 -18.28
N PRO A 105 13.85 6.17 -18.64
CA PRO A 105 12.75 6.31 -17.68
C PRO A 105 12.70 5.16 -16.65
N ASP A 106 13.21 3.97 -16.99
CA ASP A 106 13.29 2.80 -16.12
C ASP A 106 14.23 2.97 -14.92
N ARG A 107 15.03 4.05 -14.89
CA ARG A 107 15.83 4.43 -13.71
C ARG A 107 14.96 5.00 -12.59
N ALA A 108 13.71 5.35 -12.85
CA ALA A 108 12.77 5.75 -11.82
C ALA A 108 12.24 4.55 -11.05
N VAL A 109 12.03 4.72 -9.75
CA VAL A 109 11.38 3.73 -8.89
C VAL A 109 10.06 4.27 -8.40
N GLU A 110 8.96 3.61 -8.77
CA GLU A 110 7.62 3.94 -8.29
C GLU A 110 7.16 2.96 -7.20
N ARG A 111 6.61 3.50 -6.11
CA ARG A 111 6.06 2.71 -5.00
C ARG A 111 4.74 3.30 -4.49
N PRO A 112 3.67 2.50 -4.36
CA PRO A 112 2.40 2.99 -3.83
C PRO A 112 2.51 3.34 -2.34
N LEU A 113 2.01 4.53 -2.00
CA LEU A 113 1.84 5.02 -0.63
C LEU A 113 0.45 4.68 -0.07
N SER A 114 -0.56 4.61 -0.94
CA SER A 114 -1.95 4.23 -0.65
C SER A 114 -2.49 3.28 -1.73
N GLY A 115 -3.74 2.83 -1.60
CA GLY A 115 -4.35 1.89 -2.57
C GLY A 115 -4.09 0.43 -2.22
N VAL A 116 -4.52 -0.53 -3.04
CA VAL A 116 -4.36 -1.96 -2.73
C VAL A 116 -2.87 -2.34 -2.69
N GLY A 117 -2.48 -3.06 -1.65
CA GLY A 117 -1.15 -3.64 -1.50
C GLY A 117 -0.88 -4.73 -2.52
N THR A 118 0.39 -4.96 -2.80
CA THR A 118 0.87 -6.02 -3.70
C THR A 118 1.49 -7.19 -2.94
N ASP A 119 1.34 -7.20 -1.62
CA ASP A 119 1.92 -8.22 -0.76
C ASP A 119 1.14 -9.54 -0.89
N ASP A 120 1.77 -10.66 -0.54
CA ASP A 120 1.12 -11.97 -0.55
C ASP A 120 -0.08 -11.98 0.40
N TYR A 121 -1.25 -12.33 -0.13
CA TYR A 121 -2.52 -12.22 0.60
C TYR A 121 -2.53 -13.11 1.85
N GLU A 122 -2.03 -14.34 1.76
CA GLU A 122 -2.03 -15.29 2.88
C GLU A 122 -1.08 -14.84 3.99
N ALA A 123 0.10 -14.33 3.61
CA ALA A 123 1.04 -13.74 4.56
C ALA A 123 0.46 -12.51 5.27
N VAL A 124 -0.21 -11.63 4.52
CA VAL A 124 -0.89 -10.45 5.08
C VAL A 124 -2.01 -10.84 6.05
N GLU A 125 -2.89 -11.76 5.63
CA GLU A 125 -4.01 -12.23 6.46
C GLU A 125 -3.49 -12.86 7.76
N THR A 126 -2.46 -13.71 7.66
CA THR A 126 -1.84 -14.37 8.81
C THR A 126 -1.24 -13.36 9.78
N HIS A 127 -0.48 -12.38 9.29
CA HIS A 127 0.09 -11.31 10.11
C HIS A 127 -1.00 -10.49 10.80
N ASN A 128 -1.99 -10.04 10.05
CA ASN A 128 -3.08 -9.22 10.57
C ASN A 128 -3.90 -9.96 11.63
N ARG A 129 -4.18 -11.25 11.42
CA ARG A 129 -4.88 -12.09 12.39
C ARG A 129 -4.08 -12.23 13.68
N ARG A 130 -2.77 -12.49 13.59
CA ARG A 130 -1.88 -12.55 14.76
C ARG A 130 -1.90 -11.26 15.57
N VAL A 131 -1.83 -10.09 14.91
CA VAL A 131 -1.93 -8.80 15.59
C VAL A 131 -3.27 -8.64 16.29
N ALA A 132 -4.38 -8.99 15.62
CA ALA A 132 -5.72 -8.92 16.22
C ALA A 132 -5.90 -9.87 17.41
N ASP A 133 -5.45 -11.12 17.29
CA ASP A 133 -5.44 -12.11 18.37
C ASP A 133 -4.68 -11.55 19.59
N ARG A 134 -3.52 -10.93 19.35
CA ARG A 134 -2.72 -10.34 20.41
C ARG A 134 -3.41 -9.14 21.09
N VAL A 135 -4.12 -8.31 20.33
CA VAL A 135 -4.94 -7.23 20.93
C VAL A 135 -6.05 -7.83 21.78
N ALA A 136 -6.72 -8.89 21.33
CA ALA A 136 -7.74 -9.59 22.10
C ALA A 136 -7.17 -10.21 23.39
N GLU A 137 -5.99 -10.83 23.33
CA GLU A 137 -5.30 -11.38 24.50
C GLU A 137 -4.96 -10.32 25.56
N VAL A 138 -4.47 -9.16 25.12
CA VAL A 138 -3.94 -8.11 26.02
C VAL A 138 -5.04 -7.20 26.55
N HIS A 139 -6.01 -6.85 25.71
CA HIS A 139 -6.98 -5.79 25.99
C HIS A 139 -8.43 -6.29 26.10
N GLY A 140 -8.71 -7.52 25.65
CA GLY A 140 -10.07 -8.06 25.62
C GLY A 140 -11.02 -7.25 24.75
N ASP A 141 -12.32 -7.48 24.94
CA ASP A 141 -13.36 -6.69 24.27
C ASP A 141 -13.60 -5.34 24.98
N PRO A 142 -13.93 -4.27 24.23
CA PRO A 142 -14.27 -4.26 22.80
C PRO A 142 -13.09 -4.25 21.82
N HIS A 143 -11.85 -4.12 22.32
CA HIS A 143 -10.67 -3.89 21.49
C HIS A 143 -10.31 -5.06 20.59
N GLY A 144 -10.38 -6.30 21.10
CA GLY A 144 -10.14 -7.52 20.33
C GLY A 144 -11.10 -7.67 19.15
N ALA A 145 -12.42 -7.61 19.42
CA ALA A 145 -13.42 -7.69 18.36
C ALA A 145 -13.27 -6.57 17.30
N THR A 146 -12.95 -5.33 17.71
CA THR A 146 -12.66 -4.25 16.76
C THR A 146 -11.38 -4.50 15.96
N ALA A 147 -10.33 -5.05 16.59
CA ALA A 147 -9.07 -5.38 15.92
C ALA A 147 -9.26 -6.47 14.86
N HIS A 148 -10.08 -7.49 15.13
CA HIS A 148 -10.43 -8.50 14.12
C HIS A 148 -11.18 -7.89 12.92
N ALA A 149 -12.17 -7.04 13.17
CA ALA A 149 -12.87 -6.35 12.07
C ALA A 149 -11.92 -5.47 11.25
N PHE A 150 -10.92 -4.84 11.89
CA PHE A 150 -9.92 -4.04 11.21
C PHE A 150 -8.92 -4.90 10.42
N ALA A 151 -8.54 -6.07 10.95
CA ALA A 151 -7.71 -7.05 10.25
C ALA A 151 -8.42 -7.59 9.01
N ASP A 152 -9.72 -7.89 9.09
CA ASP A 152 -10.53 -8.31 7.94
C ASP A 152 -10.61 -7.22 6.87
N PHE A 153 -10.82 -5.97 7.29
CA PHE A 153 -10.79 -4.81 6.39
C PHE A 153 -9.43 -4.67 5.68
N ALA A 154 -8.33 -4.66 6.44
CA ALA A 154 -7.00 -4.44 5.90
C ALA A 154 -6.57 -5.56 4.94
N SER A 155 -6.92 -6.81 5.27
CA SER A 155 -6.61 -7.98 4.45
C SER A 155 -7.48 -8.05 3.20
N ASN A 156 -8.81 -7.94 3.35
CA ASN A 156 -9.74 -8.18 2.25
C ASN A 156 -9.88 -6.98 1.30
N HIS A 157 -9.83 -5.75 1.82
CA HIS A 157 -10.06 -4.54 1.02
C HIS A 157 -8.76 -3.97 0.45
N TYR A 158 -7.64 -4.18 1.14
CA TYR A 158 -6.37 -3.59 0.75
C TYR A 158 -5.21 -4.57 0.60
N ALA A 159 -5.33 -5.85 0.95
CA ALA A 159 -4.18 -6.77 0.96
C ALA A 159 -2.95 -6.13 1.63
N LYS A 160 -3.16 -5.45 2.77
CA LYS A 160 -2.12 -4.73 3.52
C LYS A 160 -2.03 -5.20 4.96
N CYS A 161 -0.82 -5.20 5.48
CA CYS A 161 -0.62 -5.27 6.93
C CYS A 161 -1.29 -4.08 7.64
N VAL A 162 -1.87 -4.30 8.81
CA VAL A 162 -2.64 -3.29 9.58
C VAL A 162 -1.85 -2.01 9.88
N GLU A 163 -0.53 -2.09 10.07
CA GLU A 163 0.35 -0.94 10.28
C GLU A 163 0.61 -0.11 9.02
N ARG A 164 0.32 -0.67 7.84
CA ARG A 164 0.47 -0.01 6.53
C ARG A 164 -0.81 0.70 6.07
N VAL A 165 -1.96 0.46 6.72
CA VAL A 165 -3.21 1.17 6.43
C VAL A 165 -3.03 2.67 6.65
N THR A 166 -3.46 3.49 5.70
CA THR A 166 -3.27 4.96 5.75
C THR A 166 -4.35 5.65 6.61
N PRO A 167 -4.15 6.91 7.02
CA PRO A 167 -5.18 7.65 7.75
C PRO A 167 -6.51 7.79 7.01
N ALA A 168 -6.48 7.91 5.68
CA ALA A 168 -7.69 7.97 4.85
C ALA A 168 -8.42 6.62 4.85
N GLU A 169 -7.69 5.52 4.65
CA GLU A 169 -8.23 4.15 4.70
C GLU A 169 -8.77 3.81 6.10
N ARG A 170 -8.16 4.33 7.18
CA ARG A 170 -8.71 4.21 8.54
C ARG A 170 -9.98 5.02 8.78
N ARG A 171 -10.11 6.17 8.12
CA ARG A 171 -11.36 6.93 8.15
C ARG A 171 -12.46 6.13 7.44
N GLU A 172 -12.16 5.60 6.27
CA GLU A 172 -13.06 4.69 5.54
C GLU A 172 -13.44 3.49 6.40
N PHE A 173 -12.49 2.85 7.09
CA PHE A 173 -12.81 1.78 8.03
C PHE A 173 -13.87 2.22 9.05
N ARG A 174 -13.65 3.36 9.73
CA ARG A 174 -14.53 3.82 10.82
C ARG A 174 -15.90 4.29 10.34
N GLU A 175 -15.93 5.04 9.25
CA GLU A 175 -17.14 5.73 8.78
C GLU A 175 -17.97 4.86 7.84
N GLU A 176 -17.34 3.91 7.16
CA GLU A 176 -17.97 3.16 6.07
C GLU A 176 -17.96 1.66 6.31
N TYR A 177 -16.78 1.05 6.45
CA TYR A 177 -16.67 -0.41 6.51
C TYR A 177 -17.23 -0.96 7.82
N PHE A 178 -16.75 -0.47 8.95
CA PHE A 178 -17.06 -0.95 10.30
C PHE A 178 -18.57 -0.91 10.59
N PRO A 179 -19.31 0.19 10.37
CA PRO A 179 -20.74 0.21 10.63
C PRO A 179 -21.56 -0.67 9.68
N ARG A 180 -21.09 -0.92 8.45
CA ARG A 180 -21.83 -1.71 7.44
C ARG A 180 -21.55 -3.21 7.50
N ASN A 181 -20.34 -3.60 7.89
CA ASN A 181 -19.87 -4.99 7.79
C ASN A 181 -19.69 -5.67 9.14
N ALA A 182 -19.20 -4.95 10.15
CA ALA A 182 -18.88 -5.53 11.46
C ALA A 182 -20.04 -5.46 12.46
N TRP A 183 -21.08 -4.67 12.16
CA TRP A 183 -22.26 -4.48 13.02
C TRP A 183 -21.90 -4.21 14.50
N PRO A 184 -21.08 -3.18 14.77
CA PRO A 184 -20.43 -3.03 16.08
C PRO A 184 -21.44 -2.77 17.20
N THR A 185 -21.05 -3.15 18.42
CA THR A 185 -21.75 -2.71 19.64
C THR A 185 -21.54 -1.21 19.89
N GLU A 186 -22.29 -0.65 20.84
CA GLU A 186 -22.08 0.75 21.26
C GLU A 186 -20.68 0.94 21.88
N ASP A 187 -20.21 -0.02 22.67
CA ASP A 187 -18.87 0.00 23.26
C ASP A 187 -17.78 -0.05 22.18
N GLN A 188 -17.95 -0.88 21.15
CA GLN A 188 -17.04 -0.93 20.00
C GLN A 188 -17.02 0.38 19.21
N ARG A 189 -18.18 1.04 19.02
CA ARG A 189 -18.25 2.35 18.37
C ARG A 189 -17.56 3.43 19.19
N ALA A 190 -17.80 3.45 20.50
CA ALA A 190 -17.20 4.43 21.41
C ALA A 190 -15.68 4.26 21.53
N ALA A 191 -15.20 3.01 21.50
CA ALA A 191 -13.78 2.69 21.66
C ALA A 191 -13.00 2.62 20.34
N VAL A 192 -13.62 2.84 19.17
CA VAL A 192 -13.01 2.51 17.86
C VAL A 192 -11.64 3.15 17.64
N GLU A 193 -11.48 4.44 17.98
CA GLU A 193 -10.18 5.10 17.82
C GLU A 193 -9.12 4.55 18.78
N GLU A 194 -9.52 4.25 20.01
CA GLU A 194 -8.61 3.66 20.99
C GLU A 194 -8.19 2.25 20.55
N SER A 195 -9.14 1.42 20.09
CA SER A 195 -8.84 0.10 19.54
C SER A 195 -7.84 0.15 18.39
N LEU A 196 -7.98 1.10 17.46
CA LEU A 196 -7.03 1.27 16.35
C LEU A 196 -5.63 1.68 16.84
N ARG A 197 -5.54 2.50 17.90
CA ARG A 197 -4.23 2.81 18.52
C ARG A 197 -3.61 1.58 19.16
N ARG A 198 -4.40 0.72 19.84
CA ARG A 198 -3.90 -0.55 20.40
C ARG A 198 -3.35 -1.49 19.32
N VAL A 199 -4.00 -1.55 18.17
CA VAL A 199 -3.49 -2.31 17.01
C VAL A 199 -2.11 -1.79 16.57
N GLU A 200 -1.92 -0.47 16.49
CA GLU A 200 -0.62 0.10 16.14
C GLU A 200 0.46 -0.19 17.19
N GLU A 201 0.12 -0.07 18.47
CA GLU A 201 1.03 -0.34 19.59
C GLU A 201 1.52 -1.80 19.54
N ILE A 202 0.62 -2.75 19.33
CA ILE A 202 0.96 -4.17 19.21
C ILE A 202 1.76 -4.44 17.94
N ALA A 203 1.34 -3.92 16.78
CA ALA A 203 2.04 -4.15 15.51
C ALA A 203 3.46 -3.56 15.50
N ALA A 204 3.70 -2.47 16.22
CA ALA A 204 5.03 -1.87 16.36
C ALA A 204 5.94 -2.63 17.35
N GLY A 205 5.37 -3.49 18.20
CA GLY A 205 6.09 -4.29 19.19
C GLY A 205 6.45 -5.70 18.74
N GLU A 206 6.01 -6.13 17.55
CA GLU A 206 6.39 -7.40 16.90
C GLU A 206 7.66 -7.26 16.05
#